data_AF-A0A549T2D2-F1
#
_entry.id   AF-A0A549T2D2-F1
#
_cell.length_a   1.000
_cell.length_b   1.000
_cell.length_c   1.000
_cell.angle_alpha   90.00
_cell.angle_beta   90.00
_cell.angle_gamma   90.00
#
_symmetry.space_group_name_H-M   'P 1'
#
loop_
_entity.id
_entity.type
_entity.pdbx_description
1 polymer ?
#
loop_
_entity_poly.entity_id
_entity_poly.type
_entity_poly.pdbx_seq_one_letter_code
_entity_poly.pdbx_strand_id
1 'polypeptide(L)'
;MTEPKTTSPCGANERAQPLVEVLSRLAAELRNTAKETDRLHCLVDGVQWSDVEEKHELIHSAQAIDAIEQTLSALSDFVSALAELAPADWEIAGGIASRSVKLAELAARLGDHADDGRTDHPAGEMEFF
;
A
#
# COMPACT_ATOMS: atom_id res chain seq x y z
N MET A 1 47.49 9.41 22.72
CA MET A 1 46.64 10.03 21.69
C MET A 1 45.89 8.90 21.02
N THR A 2 44.64 8.70 21.41
CA THR A 2 43.78 7.63 20.92
C THR A 2 42.49 8.30 20.47
N GLU A 3 42.24 8.27 19.17
CA GLU A 3 41.08 8.87 18.53
C GLU A 3 39.79 8.16 18.97
N PRO A 4 38.68 8.88 19.21
CA PRO A 4 37.40 8.24 19.44
C PRO A 4 36.80 7.78 18.10
N LYS A 5 36.57 6.47 18.02
CA LYS A 5 35.83 5.76 16.98
C LYS A 5 34.43 6.38 16.84
N THR A 6 34.20 7.08 15.73
CA THR A 6 32.87 7.52 15.28
C THR A 6 32.02 6.28 15.04
N THR A 7 31.17 5.97 16.01
CA THR A 7 30.12 4.95 15.83
C THR A 7 28.96 5.66 15.17
N SER A 8 28.81 5.46 13.85
CA SER A 8 27.61 5.85 13.11
C SER A 8 26.37 5.27 13.81
N PRO A 9 25.29 6.05 14.05
CA PRO A 9 23.99 5.47 14.37
C PRO A 9 23.36 4.98 13.06
N CYS A 10 23.89 3.90 12.48
CA CYS A 10 23.17 3.16 11.44
C CYS A 10 22.22 2.21 12.15
N GLY A 11 21.03 2.70 12.40
CA GLY A 11 19.94 2.00 13.07
C GLY A 11 18.77 2.96 13.12
N ALA A 12 18.09 3.14 11.99
CA ALA A 12 16.81 3.83 11.98
C ALA A 12 15.94 3.13 13.04
N ASN A 13 15.61 3.88 14.09
CA ASN A 13 14.97 3.39 15.29
C ASN A 13 13.68 2.64 14.90
N GLU A 14 13.69 1.32 14.99
CA GLU A 14 12.58 0.44 14.59
C GLU A 14 11.46 0.61 15.62
N ARG A 15 10.56 1.57 15.36
CA ARG A 15 9.49 1.91 16.30
C ARG A 15 8.45 0.79 16.30
N ALA A 16 8.20 0.24 17.48
CA ALA A 16 7.00 -0.53 17.75
C ALA A 16 5.78 0.40 17.55
N GLN A 17 4.76 -0.12 16.88
CA GLN A 17 3.53 0.60 16.55
C GLN A 17 2.34 -0.19 17.07
N PRO A 18 1.26 0.47 17.49
CA PRO A 18 0.03 -0.22 17.86
C PRO A 18 -0.46 -1.11 16.71
N LEU A 19 -0.76 -2.37 17.00
CA LEU A 19 -1.23 -3.34 16.00
C LEU A 19 -2.50 -2.84 15.30
N VAL A 20 -3.39 -2.19 16.05
CA VAL A 20 -4.62 -1.58 15.53
C VAL A 20 -4.33 -0.58 14.40
N GLU A 21 -3.27 0.23 14.51
CA GLU A 21 -2.90 1.20 13.48
C GLU A 21 -2.36 0.50 12.22
N VAL A 22 -1.52 -0.52 12.39
CA VAL A 22 -0.96 -1.31 11.27
C VAL A 22 -2.08 -2.02 10.51
N LEU A 23 -3.02 -2.65 11.22
CA LEU A 23 -4.18 -3.31 10.61
C LEU A 23 -5.10 -2.29 9.93
N SER A 24 -5.32 -1.12 10.54
CA SER A 24 -6.12 -0.05 9.94
C SER A 24 -5.50 0.47 8.64
N ARG A 25 -4.17 0.68 8.61
CA ARG A 25 -3.45 1.05 7.38
C ARG A 25 -3.60 -0.04 6.30
N LEU A 26 -3.44 -1.30 6.67
CA LEU A 26 -3.62 -2.42 5.73
C LEU A 26 -5.04 -2.48 5.16
N ALA A 27 -6.05 -2.33 6.00
CA ALA A 27 -7.45 -2.30 5.57
C ALA A 27 -7.71 -1.13 4.60
N ALA A 28 -7.13 0.04 4.86
CA ALA A 28 -7.24 1.20 3.99
C ALA A 28 -6.59 0.96 2.62
N GLU A 29 -5.39 0.35 2.58
CA GLU A 29 -4.72 -0.01 1.31
C GLU A 29 -5.52 -1.02 0.48
N LEU A 30 -6.11 -2.02 1.13
CA LEU A 30 -7.01 -2.98 0.46
C LEU A 30 -8.25 -2.29 -0.13
N ARG A 31 -8.87 -1.38 0.65
CA ARG A 31 -10.03 -0.60 0.18
C ARG A 31 -9.69 0.31 -0.99
N ASN A 32 -8.53 0.96 -0.93
CA ASN A 32 -8.07 1.83 -2.02
C ASN A 32 -7.82 1.00 -3.28
N THR A 33 -7.20 -0.17 -3.15
CA THR A 33 -6.98 -1.08 -4.29
C THR A 33 -8.30 -1.56 -4.88
N ALA A 34 -9.30 -1.89 -4.06
CA ALA A 34 -10.65 -2.23 -4.53
C ALA A 34 -11.27 -1.07 -5.35
N LYS A 35 -11.20 0.16 -4.82
CA LYS A 35 -11.70 1.36 -5.52
C LYS A 35 -11.00 1.64 -6.85
N GLU A 36 -9.69 1.46 -6.92
CA GLU A 36 -8.98 1.62 -8.21
C GLU A 36 -9.35 0.51 -9.19
N THR A 37 -9.62 -0.70 -8.71
CA THR A 37 -10.11 -1.84 -9.52
C THR A 37 -11.51 -1.56 -10.08
N ASP A 38 -12.42 -1.03 -9.26
CA ASP A 38 -13.77 -0.59 -9.67
C ASP A 38 -13.72 0.52 -10.73
N ARG A 39 -12.81 1.50 -10.56
CA ARG A 39 -12.62 2.56 -11.56
C ARG A 39 -12.14 2.01 -12.90
N LEU A 40 -11.23 1.02 -12.88
CA LEU A 40 -10.80 0.35 -14.10
C LEU A 40 -11.97 -0.39 -14.77
N HIS A 41 -12.84 -1.03 -14.00
CA HIS A 41 -14.07 -1.65 -14.52
C HIS A 41 -14.99 -0.61 -15.19
N CYS A 42 -15.25 0.53 -14.54
CA CYS A 42 -16.08 1.61 -15.09
C CYS A 42 -15.55 2.17 -16.43
N LEU A 43 -14.23 2.19 -16.62
CA LEU A 43 -13.63 2.61 -17.90
C LEU A 43 -13.88 1.59 -19.02
N VAL A 44 -13.97 0.29 -18.69
CA VAL A 44 -14.27 -0.80 -19.63
C VAL A 44 -15.76 -0.79 -19.99
N ASP A 45 -16.65 -0.47 -19.05
CA ASP A 45 -18.10 -0.39 -19.30
C ASP A 45 -18.49 0.69 -20.32
N GLY A 46 -17.68 1.76 -20.46
CA GLY A 46 -17.93 2.86 -21.39
C GLY A 46 -17.57 2.58 -22.85
N VAL A 47 -16.97 1.44 -23.16
CA VAL A 47 -16.52 1.10 -24.51
C VAL A 47 -17.63 0.45 -25.32
N GLN A 48 -17.79 0.84 -26.59
CA GLN A 48 -18.81 0.30 -27.48
C GLN A 48 -18.33 -1.03 -28.10
N TRP A 49 -18.74 -2.16 -27.51
CA TRP A 49 -18.24 -3.50 -27.85
C TRP A 49 -18.93 -4.18 -29.05
N SER A 50 -19.62 -3.42 -29.90
CA SER A 50 -20.46 -3.98 -30.98
C SER A 50 -19.70 -4.72 -32.08
N ASP A 51 -18.41 -4.43 -32.27
CA ASP A 51 -17.56 -5.00 -33.33
C ASP A 51 -16.44 -5.93 -32.83
N VAL A 52 -16.48 -6.37 -31.56
CA VAL A 52 -15.41 -7.23 -31.02
C VAL A 52 -15.69 -8.71 -31.23
N GLU A 53 -14.80 -9.36 -31.97
CA GLU A 53 -14.84 -10.79 -32.33
C GLU A 53 -14.81 -11.70 -31.08
N GLU A 54 -14.12 -11.28 -30.01
CA GLU A 54 -13.91 -12.02 -28.76
C GLU A 54 -14.77 -11.50 -27.59
N LYS A 55 -16.04 -11.15 -27.86
CA LYS A 55 -16.97 -10.63 -26.83
C LYS A 55 -17.05 -11.49 -25.55
N HIS A 56 -16.90 -12.81 -25.67
CA HIS A 56 -16.98 -13.71 -24.51
C HIS A 56 -15.78 -13.53 -23.57
N GLU A 57 -14.56 -13.38 -24.10
CA GLU A 57 -13.35 -13.18 -23.31
C GLU A 57 -13.37 -11.83 -22.57
N LEU A 58 -13.94 -10.81 -23.20
CA LEU A 58 -14.20 -9.52 -22.58
C LEU A 58 -15.14 -9.60 -21.38
N ILE A 59 -16.27 -10.29 -21.53
CA ILE A 59 -17.22 -10.48 -20.42
C ILE A 59 -16.55 -11.24 -19.28
N HIS A 60 -15.81 -12.32 -19.58
CA HIS A 60 -15.06 -13.06 -18.56
C HIS A 60 -14.02 -12.17 -17.85
N SER A 61 -13.34 -11.30 -18.59
CA SER A 61 -12.37 -10.36 -18.02
C SER A 61 -13.03 -9.33 -17.10
N ALA A 62 -14.19 -8.78 -17.50
CA ALA A 62 -14.95 -7.85 -16.66
C ALA A 62 -15.44 -8.52 -15.36
N GLN A 63 -15.95 -9.75 -15.47
CA GLN A 63 -16.36 -10.55 -14.30
C GLN A 63 -15.18 -10.88 -13.38
N ALA A 64 -13.99 -11.13 -13.93
CA ALA A 64 -12.79 -11.35 -13.12
C ALA A 64 -12.37 -10.08 -12.37
N ILE A 65 -12.51 -8.90 -12.98
CA ILE A 65 -12.23 -7.62 -12.33
C ILE A 65 -13.22 -7.36 -11.18
N ASP A 66 -14.52 -7.57 -11.38
CA ASP A 66 -15.55 -7.47 -10.34
C ASP A 66 -15.26 -8.42 -9.16
N ALA A 67 -14.90 -9.68 -9.46
CA ALA A 67 -14.54 -10.64 -8.42
C ALA A 67 -13.31 -10.21 -7.60
N ILE A 68 -12.33 -9.56 -8.24
CA ILE A 68 -11.14 -9.02 -7.55
C ILE A 68 -11.53 -7.84 -6.66
N GLU A 69 -12.34 -6.90 -7.14
CA GLU A 69 -12.86 -5.77 -6.36
C GLU A 69 -13.57 -6.26 -5.10
N GLN A 70 -14.53 -7.17 -5.26
CA GLN A 70 -15.31 -7.71 -4.14
C GLN A 70 -14.42 -8.42 -3.13
N THR A 71 -13.42 -9.18 -3.60
CA THR A 71 -12.47 -9.87 -2.73
C THR A 71 -11.62 -8.88 -1.92
N LEU A 72 -11.10 -7.84 -2.56
CA LEU A 72 -10.31 -6.80 -1.88
C LEU A 72 -11.15 -6.02 -0.86
N SER A 73 -12.39 -5.69 -1.23
CA SER A 73 -13.36 -5.06 -0.35
C SER A 73 -13.67 -5.93 0.88
N ALA A 74 -13.94 -7.22 0.70
CA ALA A 74 -14.20 -8.15 1.79
C ALA A 74 -12.99 -8.34 2.72
N LEU A 75 -11.77 -8.43 2.16
CA LEU A 75 -10.55 -8.51 2.97
C LEU A 75 -10.30 -7.23 3.78
N SER A 76 -10.60 -6.06 3.19
CA SER A 76 -10.54 -4.78 3.92
C SER A 76 -11.47 -4.77 5.13
N ASP A 77 -12.72 -5.23 4.97
CA ASP A 77 -13.70 -5.32 6.05
C ASP A 77 -13.25 -6.31 7.14
N PHE A 78 -12.74 -7.47 6.74
CA PHE A 78 -12.23 -8.47 7.67
C PHE A 78 -11.05 -7.93 8.51
N VAL A 79 -10.09 -7.27 7.87
CA VAL A 79 -8.92 -6.69 8.57
C VAL A 79 -9.36 -5.54 9.49
N SER A 80 -10.34 -4.73 9.08
CA SER A 80 -10.90 -3.67 9.92
C SER A 80 -11.55 -4.26 11.18
N ALA A 81 -12.34 -5.33 11.03
CA ALA A 81 -12.94 -6.03 12.17
C ALA A 81 -11.89 -6.65 13.09
N LEU A 82 -10.77 -7.17 12.55
CA LEU A 82 -9.65 -7.63 13.37
C LEU A 82 -8.99 -6.49 14.14
N ALA A 83 -8.87 -5.31 13.55
CA ALA A 83 -8.32 -4.13 14.23
C ALA A 83 -9.19 -3.71 15.42
N GLU A 84 -10.53 -3.75 15.28
CA GLU A 84 -11.47 -3.44 16.36
C GLU A 84 -11.41 -4.45 17.53
N LEU A 85 -11.07 -5.70 17.23
CA LEU A 85 -10.95 -6.77 18.23
C LEU A 85 -9.54 -6.88 18.83
N ALA A 86 -8.54 -6.20 18.25
CA ALA A 86 -7.17 -6.27 18.71
C ALA A 86 -7.02 -5.56 20.07
N PRO A 87 -6.30 -6.17 21.05
CA PRO A 87 -5.99 -5.49 22.30
C PRO A 87 -5.19 -4.20 22.05
N ALA A 88 -5.58 -3.11 22.73
CA ALA A 88 -5.01 -1.78 22.52
C ALA A 88 -3.52 -1.68 22.94
N ASP A 89 -3.05 -2.61 23.75
CA ASP A 89 -1.67 -2.73 24.24
C ASP A 89 -0.77 -3.56 23.34
N TRP A 90 -1.31 -4.18 22.28
CA TRP A 90 -0.49 -4.94 21.34
C TRP A 90 0.26 -4.03 20.39
N GLU A 91 1.57 -4.22 20.36
CA GLU A 91 2.48 -3.52 19.46
C GLU A 91 3.17 -4.50 18.51
N ILE A 92 3.50 -4.01 17.31
CA ILE A 92 4.21 -4.75 16.28
C ILE A 92 5.25 -3.86 15.60
N ALA A 93 6.34 -4.46 15.15
CA ALA A 93 7.34 -3.78 14.31
C ALA A 93 6.84 -3.68 12.85
N GLY A 94 5.86 -2.80 12.61
CA GLY A 94 5.24 -2.60 11.29
C GLY A 94 6.27 -2.28 10.18
N GLY A 95 7.29 -1.50 10.50
CA GLY A 95 8.40 -1.19 9.58
C GLY A 95 9.31 -2.37 9.22
N ILE A 96 9.33 -3.47 9.99
CA ILE A 96 10.01 -4.71 9.60
C ILE A 96 9.13 -5.50 8.64
N ALA A 97 7.84 -5.63 8.98
CA ALA A 97 6.87 -6.34 8.14
C ALA A 97 6.77 -5.71 6.74
N SER A 98 6.80 -4.38 6.64
CA SER A 98 6.71 -3.66 5.36
C SER A 98 7.86 -3.95 4.39
N ARG A 99 9.04 -4.36 4.87
CA ARG A 99 10.19 -4.71 4.00
C ARG A 99 9.96 -5.97 3.17
N SER A 100 8.98 -6.78 3.54
CA SER A 100 8.55 -7.93 2.72
C SER A 100 7.74 -7.51 1.48
N VAL A 101 7.27 -6.26 1.44
CA VAL A 101 6.49 -5.70 0.34
C VAL A 101 7.43 -5.19 -0.75
N LYS A 102 7.28 -5.73 -1.96
CA LYS A 102 8.13 -5.42 -3.12
C LYS A 102 7.87 -4.03 -3.72
N LEU A 103 6.66 -3.50 -3.55
CA LEU A 103 6.28 -2.19 -4.06
C LEU A 103 6.69 -1.13 -3.05
N ALA A 104 7.73 -0.35 -3.38
CA ALA A 104 8.34 0.60 -2.46
C ALA A 104 7.34 1.61 -1.87
N GLU A 105 6.44 2.14 -2.68
CA GLU A 105 5.42 3.09 -2.22
C GLU A 105 4.41 2.45 -1.25
N LEU A 106 3.99 1.21 -1.52
CA LEU A 106 3.10 0.45 -0.63
C LEU A 106 3.82 0.09 0.68
N ALA A 107 5.10 -0.30 0.59
CA ALA A 107 5.93 -0.56 1.76
C ALA A 107 6.06 0.69 2.64
N ALA A 108 6.22 1.87 2.04
CA ALA A 108 6.29 3.13 2.76
C ALA A 108 4.98 3.45 3.50
N ARG A 109 3.83 3.35 2.81
CA ARG A 109 2.50 3.60 3.41
C ARG A 109 2.17 2.63 4.54
N LEU A 110 2.51 1.35 4.39
CA LEU A 110 2.28 0.33 5.44
C LEU A 110 3.24 0.46 6.63
N GLY A 111 4.48 0.88 6.37
CA GLY A 111 5.53 1.01 7.38
C GLY A 111 5.39 2.22 8.31
N ASP A 112 4.36 3.04 8.14
CA ASP A 112 4.14 4.29 8.89
C ASP A 112 5.27 5.29 8.70
N HIS A 113 5.82 5.36 7.47
CA HIS A 113 6.53 6.56 7.08
C HIS A 113 5.47 7.63 6.82
N ALA A 114 4.94 8.19 7.91
CA ALA A 114 4.46 9.56 7.86
C ALA A 114 5.54 10.35 7.15
N ASP A 115 5.15 10.96 6.04
CA ASP A 115 5.91 11.97 5.32
C ASP A 115 6.46 12.95 6.36
N ASP A 116 7.70 12.72 6.78
CA ASP A 116 8.44 13.62 7.63
C ASP A 116 8.77 14.78 6.70
N GLY A 117 7.82 15.72 6.61
CA GLY A 117 7.68 16.77 5.60
C GLY A 117 8.98 17.42 5.18
N ARG A 118 9.72 16.72 4.32
CA ARG A 118 10.98 17.13 3.74
C ARG A 118 10.92 16.87 2.24
N THR A 119 9.84 17.37 1.64
CA THR A 119 9.93 17.97 0.31
C THR A 119 10.77 19.25 0.39
N ASP A 120 12.06 19.08 0.65
CA ASP A 120 13.08 20.08 0.31
C ASP A 120 14.19 19.31 -0.43
N HIS A 121 13.76 18.65 -1.50
CA HIS A 121 14.67 18.21 -2.54
C HIS A 121 14.67 19.33 -3.58
N PRO A 122 15.73 20.16 -3.66
CA PRO A 122 15.84 21.11 -4.74
C PRO A 122 15.85 20.29 -6.04
N ALA A 123 14.84 20.53 -6.86
CA ALA A 123 14.69 19.94 -8.16
C ALA A 123 15.96 20.19 -8.98
N GLY A 124 16.59 19.10 -9.41
CA GLY A 124 17.36 18.99 -10.64
C GLY A 124 18.48 20.01 -10.85
N GLU A 125 19.69 19.66 -10.44
CA GLU A 125 20.85 19.98 -11.27
C GLU A 125 21.16 18.77 -12.16
N MET A 126 20.54 18.77 -13.34
CA MET A 126 21.04 18.02 -14.49
C MET A 126 22.26 18.78 -15.03
N GLU A 127 23.46 18.39 -14.63
CA GLU A 127 24.67 18.79 -15.37
C GLU A 127 24.74 17.96 -16.66
N PHE A 128 24.26 18.55 -17.74
CA PHE A 128 24.60 18.15 -19.10
C PHE A 128 25.45 19.24 -19.72
N PHE A 129 26.79 19.13 -19.65
CA PHE A 129 27.75 19.64 -20.66
C PHE A 129 29.07 18.88 -20.56
#